data_AF-A0A8T7BT23-F1
#
_entry.id   AF-A0A8T7BT23-F1
#
_cell.length_a   1.000
_cell.length_b   1.000
_cell.length_c   1.000
_cell.angle_alpha   90.00
_cell.angle_beta   90.00
_cell.angle_gamma   90.00
#
_symmetry.space_group_name_H-M   'P 1'
#
loop_
_entity.id
_entity.type
_entity.pdbx_description
1 polymer ?
#
loop_
_entity_poly.entity_id
_entity_poly.type
_entity_poly.pdbx_seq_one_letter_code
_entity_poly.pdbx_strand_id
1 'polypeptide(L)'
;MKTSLFYPYGKPLLKGSLKVIPEDFRVDEVLGFEPAGEGEHLFIQVEKNNLTTHELIERVAKDAGIKPREVGFSGIKDKIAVTRQWLSLHLPGKIHNAVSPEADDYVVLRQIWHDRKLRRGTHRFNSFDVLIRDIPQPDPESIKQIESIKTFGMANYFGQQRFGAVSDNVQRALQVFANARKTRKLSRNKKSLYLSALRSELFNQILSKRLELGFWREPLEGDVFMLSGSQSIFQESLNDEIIERYRNFDISSTASLYGDG
;
A
#
# COMPACT_ATOMS: atom_id res chain seq x y z
N MET A 1 -19.31 9.25 -15.10
CA MET A 1 -18.77 8.54 -16.27
C MET A 1 -17.71 7.59 -15.78
N LYS A 2 -17.73 6.30 -16.15
CA LYS A 2 -16.58 5.41 -15.93
C LYS A 2 -15.60 5.68 -17.07
N THR A 3 -14.72 6.65 -16.90
CA THR A 3 -13.62 6.86 -17.84
C THR A 3 -12.64 5.71 -17.60
N SER A 4 -12.37 4.89 -18.62
CA SER A 4 -11.37 3.85 -18.50
C SER A 4 -10.00 4.48 -18.28
N LEU A 5 -9.28 4.06 -17.23
CA LEU A 5 -7.92 4.53 -16.99
C LEU A 5 -7.00 4.11 -18.14
N PHE A 6 -6.06 4.99 -18.48
CA PHE A 6 -5.11 4.77 -19.55
C PHE A 6 -4.05 3.75 -19.12
N TYR A 7 -3.71 2.84 -20.03
CA TYR A 7 -2.65 1.85 -19.84
C TYR A 7 -1.37 2.33 -20.56
N PRO A 8 -0.26 2.60 -19.84
CA PRO A 8 0.94 3.22 -20.42
C PRO A 8 1.63 2.37 -21.51
N TYR A 9 1.36 1.07 -21.55
CA TYR A 9 1.93 0.12 -22.50
C TYR A 9 0.86 -0.53 -23.38
N GLY A 10 -0.32 0.09 -23.51
CA GLY A 10 -1.49 -0.52 -24.13
C GLY A 10 -2.21 -1.50 -23.20
N LYS A 11 -3.38 -1.99 -23.63
CA LYS A 11 -4.16 -2.95 -22.83
C LYS A 11 -3.32 -4.23 -22.57
N PRO A 12 -3.50 -4.91 -21.44
CA PRO A 12 -2.79 -6.15 -21.16
C PRO A 12 -3.05 -7.20 -22.25
N LEU A 13 -1.97 -7.76 -22.79
CA LEU A 13 -2.04 -8.80 -23.83
C LEU A 13 -2.20 -10.20 -23.23
N LEU A 14 -1.77 -10.38 -21.98
CA LEU A 14 -1.91 -11.63 -21.24
C LEU A 14 -3.00 -11.52 -20.17
N LYS A 15 -3.58 -12.67 -19.86
CA LYS A 15 -4.47 -12.88 -18.72
C LYS A 15 -4.00 -14.12 -17.97
N GLY A 16 -4.26 -14.13 -16.68
CA GLY A 16 -3.96 -15.25 -15.80
C GLY A 16 -4.73 -15.14 -14.50
N SER A 17 -4.57 -16.14 -13.66
CA SER A 17 -5.25 -16.28 -12.38
C SER A 17 -4.33 -15.81 -11.26
N LEU A 18 -4.81 -14.85 -10.46
CA LEU A 18 -4.11 -14.31 -9.29
C LEU A 18 -4.75 -14.87 -8.01
N LYS A 19 -3.94 -15.18 -6.99
CA LYS A 19 -4.42 -15.66 -5.68
C LYS A 19 -5.31 -16.90 -5.79
N VAL A 20 -4.89 -17.90 -6.59
CA VAL A 20 -5.63 -19.18 -6.69
C VAL A 20 -5.53 -19.94 -5.37
N ILE A 21 -4.33 -19.97 -4.80
CA ILE A 21 -4.08 -20.37 -3.41
C ILE A 21 -3.34 -19.25 -2.66
N PRO A 22 -3.39 -19.18 -1.31
CA PRO A 22 -2.71 -18.13 -0.54
C PRO A 22 -1.21 -18.01 -0.82
N GLU A 23 -0.53 -19.12 -1.09
CA GLU A 23 0.91 -19.20 -1.33
C GLU A 23 1.33 -18.52 -2.65
N ASP A 24 0.38 -18.32 -3.57
CA ASP A 24 0.61 -17.57 -4.82
C ASP A 24 0.79 -16.07 -4.59
N PHE A 25 0.50 -15.59 -3.38
CA PHE A 25 0.59 -14.18 -3.04
C PHE A 25 1.26 -14.00 -1.68
N ARG A 26 2.57 -13.77 -1.73
CA ARG A 26 3.40 -13.58 -0.55
C ARG A 26 3.70 -12.10 -0.37
N VAL A 27 3.55 -11.62 0.87
CA VAL A 27 3.81 -10.21 1.21
C VAL A 27 4.66 -10.12 2.46
N ASP A 28 5.85 -9.55 2.32
CA ASP A 28 6.78 -9.35 3.42
C ASP A 28 6.88 -7.85 3.76
N GLU A 29 6.46 -7.49 4.97
CA GLU A 29 6.56 -6.12 5.47
C GLU A 29 8.00 -5.78 5.89
N VAL A 30 8.51 -4.66 5.38
CA VAL A 30 9.85 -4.15 5.71
C VAL A 30 9.72 -2.84 6.47
N LEU A 31 10.18 -2.81 7.73
CA LEU A 31 10.11 -1.62 8.60
C LEU A 31 10.99 -0.46 8.10
N GLY A 32 12.15 -0.76 7.52
CA GLY A 32 13.16 0.24 7.16
C GLY A 32 14.09 0.63 8.31
N PHE A 33 13.97 -0.02 9.46
CA PHE A 33 14.86 0.06 10.61
C PHE A 33 14.80 -1.29 11.36
N GLU A 34 15.82 -1.57 12.17
CA GLU A 34 15.80 -2.71 13.10
C GLU A 34 15.28 -2.27 14.47
N PRO A 35 14.50 -3.10 15.17
CA PRO A 35 14.08 -2.80 16.54
C PRO A 35 15.29 -2.64 17.47
N ALA A 36 15.15 -1.76 18.46
CA ALA A 36 16.27 -1.26 19.29
C ALA A 36 16.93 -2.31 20.19
N GLY A 37 16.25 -3.42 20.48
CA GLY A 37 16.72 -4.45 21.41
C GLY A 37 16.37 -4.19 22.88
N GLU A 38 15.81 -3.01 23.20
CA GLU A 38 15.39 -2.61 24.54
C GLU A 38 14.06 -1.83 24.51
N GLY A 39 13.42 -1.68 25.67
CA GLY A 39 12.20 -0.90 25.84
C GLY A 39 11.01 -1.72 26.35
N GLU A 40 9.82 -1.11 26.31
CA GLU A 40 8.59 -1.69 26.85
C GLU A 40 7.71 -2.37 25.80
N HIS A 41 8.11 -2.33 24.52
CA HIS A 41 7.38 -2.97 23.43
C HIS A 41 8.14 -4.16 22.86
N LEU A 42 7.51 -5.34 22.84
CA LEU A 42 8.05 -6.49 22.14
C LEU A 42 7.57 -6.46 20.68
N PHE A 43 8.50 -6.25 19.75
CA PHE A 43 8.23 -6.37 18.33
C PHE A 43 8.30 -7.83 17.94
N ILE A 44 7.22 -8.33 17.35
CA ILE A 44 7.17 -9.69 16.80
C ILE A 44 6.95 -9.63 15.30
N GLN A 45 7.72 -10.40 14.56
CA GLN A 45 7.47 -10.65 13.14
C GLN A 45 6.65 -11.92 13.02
N VAL A 46 5.48 -11.82 12.41
CA VAL A 46 4.53 -12.92 12.31
C VAL A 46 4.28 -13.27 10.85
N GLU A 47 4.46 -14.53 10.49
CA GLU A 47 3.91 -15.09 9.25
C GLU A 47 2.51 -15.61 9.52
N LYS A 48 1.52 -15.18 8.73
CA LYS A 48 0.14 -15.65 8.82
C LYS A 48 -0.35 -16.18 7.47
N ASN A 49 -1.24 -17.16 7.50
CA ASN A 49 -1.94 -17.69 6.32
C ASN A 49 -3.45 -17.66 6.53
N ASN A 50 -4.21 -17.25 5.51
CA ASN A 50 -5.69 -17.19 5.52
C ASN A 50 -6.32 -16.43 6.72
N LEU A 51 -5.60 -15.47 7.28
CA LEU A 51 -5.95 -14.76 8.51
C LEU A 51 -5.90 -13.25 8.26
N THR A 52 -6.89 -12.48 8.73
CA THR A 52 -6.83 -11.01 8.66
C THR A 52 -5.87 -10.46 9.72
N THR A 53 -5.32 -9.26 9.50
CA THR A 53 -4.52 -8.57 10.54
C THR A 53 -5.30 -8.36 11.84
N HIS A 54 -6.62 -8.11 11.78
CA HIS A 54 -7.43 -7.92 12.99
C HIS A 54 -7.64 -9.23 13.76
N GLU A 55 -7.94 -10.33 13.08
CA GLU A 55 -8.04 -11.65 13.73
C GLU A 55 -6.70 -12.06 14.36
N LEU A 56 -5.58 -11.78 13.68
CA LEU A 56 -4.25 -12.02 14.25
C LEU A 56 -4.03 -11.21 15.54
N ILE A 57 -4.37 -9.90 15.53
CA ILE A 57 -4.22 -9.03 16.70
C ILE A 57 -5.02 -9.56 17.90
N GLU A 58 -6.27 -9.98 17.69
CA GLU A 58 -7.11 -10.52 18.76
C GLU A 58 -6.47 -11.77 19.40
N ARG A 59 -5.93 -12.67 18.57
CA ARG A 59 -5.27 -13.91 19.03
C ARG A 59 -3.97 -13.62 19.77
N VAL A 60 -3.08 -12.86 19.15
CA VAL A 60 -1.80 -12.47 19.75
C VAL A 60 -2.01 -11.73 21.07
N ALA A 61 -3.01 -10.84 21.14
CA ALA A 61 -3.33 -10.13 22.38
C ALA A 61 -3.80 -11.08 23.49
N LYS A 62 -4.66 -12.05 23.15
CA LYS A 62 -5.11 -13.09 24.07
C LYS A 62 -3.94 -13.93 24.58
N ASP A 63 -3.07 -14.40 23.68
CA ASP A 63 -1.94 -15.26 24.02
C ASP A 63 -0.91 -14.53 24.90
N ALA A 64 -0.73 -13.22 24.68
CA ALA A 64 0.12 -12.37 25.51
C ALA A 64 -0.56 -11.83 26.79
N GLY A 65 -1.86 -12.09 27.00
CA GLY A 65 -2.62 -11.59 28.14
C GLY A 65 -2.75 -10.06 28.18
N ILE A 66 -2.85 -9.42 27.02
CA ILE A 66 -3.01 -7.97 26.85
C ILE A 66 -4.30 -7.63 26.10
N LYS A 67 -4.69 -6.36 26.10
CA LYS A 67 -5.85 -5.91 25.31
C LYS A 67 -5.45 -5.72 23.84
N PRO A 68 -6.32 -6.01 22.86
CA PRO A 68 -6.03 -5.80 21.42
C PRO A 68 -5.51 -4.40 21.09
N ARG A 69 -6.01 -3.37 21.79
CA ARG A 69 -5.55 -1.98 21.64
C ARG A 69 -4.08 -1.75 22.00
N GLU A 70 -3.47 -2.63 22.80
CA GLU A 70 -2.06 -2.57 23.19
C GLU A 70 -1.15 -3.10 22.08
N VAL A 71 -1.72 -3.82 21.10
CA VAL A 71 -1.00 -4.29 19.91
C VAL A 71 -0.96 -3.18 18.86
N GLY A 72 0.24 -2.75 18.51
CA GLY A 72 0.51 -1.83 17.40
C GLY A 72 0.85 -2.59 16.12
N PHE A 73 0.53 -2.00 14.96
CA PHE A 73 0.81 -2.57 13.64
C PHE A 73 0.95 -1.44 12.61
N SER A 74 1.67 -1.73 11.53
CA SER A 74 1.97 -0.73 10.50
C SER A 74 0.94 -0.66 9.37
N GLY A 75 0.47 -1.79 8.88
CA GLY A 75 -0.53 -1.86 7.83
C GLY A 75 -1.41 -3.10 7.94
N ILE A 76 -2.58 -3.06 7.30
CA ILE A 76 -3.40 -4.27 7.14
C ILE A 76 -2.81 -5.07 5.98
N LYS A 77 -2.81 -6.39 6.12
CA LYS A 77 -2.40 -7.33 5.08
C LYS A 77 -3.59 -8.14 4.58
N ASP A 78 -3.49 -8.63 3.36
CA ASP A 78 -4.51 -9.49 2.74
C ASP A 78 -4.81 -10.72 3.60
N LYS A 79 -6.09 -11.13 3.63
CA LYS A 79 -6.49 -12.39 4.29
C LYS A 79 -6.01 -13.59 3.49
N ILE A 80 -6.34 -13.62 2.20
CA ILE A 80 -6.01 -14.71 1.27
C ILE A 80 -4.63 -14.43 0.68
N ALA A 81 -3.60 -14.71 1.49
CA ALA A 81 -2.18 -14.51 1.19
C ALA A 81 -1.34 -15.13 2.31
N VAL A 82 -0.11 -15.51 2.02
CA VAL A 82 0.91 -15.73 3.05
C VAL A 82 1.60 -14.40 3.32
N THR A 83 1.53 -13.88 4.54
CA THR A 83 2.05 -12.53 4.81
C THR A 83 2.90 -12.49 6.06
N ARG A 84 4.06 -11.86 5.97
CA ARG A 84 4.90 -11.50 7.11
C ARG A 84 4.66 -10.05 7.48
N GLN A 85 4.26 -9.79 8.72
CA GLN A 85 4.06 -8.43 9.22
C GLN A 85 4.61 -8.27 10.63
N TRP A 86 4.97 -7.05 10.98
CA TRP A 86 5.41 -6.71 12.32
C TRP A 86 4.23 -6.26 13.17
N LEU A 87 4.18 -6.77 14.40
CA LEU A 87 3.32 -6.28 15.48
C LEU A 87 4.21 -5.79 16.63
N SER A 88 3.74 -4.81 17.38
CA SER A 88 4.37 -4.39 18.63
C SER A 88 3.42 -4.67 19.79
N LEU A 89 3.86 -5.38 20.81
CA LEU A 89 3.06 -5.69 22.00
C LEU A 89 3.58 -4.85 23.14
N HIS A 90 2.73 -4.01 23.73
CA HIS A 90 3.09 -3.24 24.90
C HIS A 90 3.10 -4.14 26.15
N LEU A 91 4.29 -4.38 26.71
CA LEU A 91 4.55 -5.35 27.78
C LEU A 91 5.48 -4.74 28.85
N PRO A 92 5.09 -3.61 29.50
CA PRO A 92 5.93 -2.94 30.48
C PRO A 92 6.23 -3.87 31.67
N GLY A 93 7.50 -3.93 32.08
CA GLY A 93 7.97 -4.77 33.19
C GLY A 93 7.94 -6.28 32.93
N LYS A 94 7.65 -6.73 31.70
CA LYS A 94 7.58 -8.16 31.32
C LYS A 94 8.69 -8.57 30.33
N ILE A 95 9.91 -8.06 30.54
CA ILE A 95 11.05 -8.18 29.61
C ILE A 95 11.45 -9.65 29.33
N HIS A 96 11.09 -10.58 30.24
CA HIS A 96 11.51 -11.99 30.19
C HIS A 96 10.48 -12.97 29.60
N ASN A 97 9.29 -12.52 29.21
CA ASN A 97 8.28 -13.42 28.65
C ASN A 97 8.36 -13.38 27.12
N ALA A 98 9.05 -14.35 26.53
CA ALA A 98 8.87 -14.66 25.11
C ALA A 98 7.40 -15.03 24.90
N VAL A 99 6.72 -14.35 23.98
CA VAL A 99 5.40 -14.79 23.55
C VAL A 99 5.69 -15.87 22.53
N SER A 100 5.34 -17.12 22.82
CA SER A 100 5.40 -18.22 21.84
C SER A 100 3.99 -18.62 21.43
N PRO A 101 3.25 -17.77 20.70
CA PRO A 101 1.99 -18.18 20.14
C PRO A 101 2.27 -18.88 18.80
N GLU A 102 2.30 -20.20 18.83
CA GLU A 102 2.17 -21.00 17.62
C GLU A 102 0.73 -21.49 17.55
N ALA A 103 0.07 -21.16 16.44
CA ALA A 103 -1.26 -21.65 16.10
C ALA A 103 -1.23 -22.15 14.65
N ASP A 104 -2.21 -22.95 14.26
CA ASP A 104 -2.25 -23.56 12.92
C ASP A 104 -2.21 -22.53 11.76
N ASP A 105 -2.59 -21.26 12.00
CA ASP A 105 -2.71 -20.22 10.99
C ASP A 105 -1.72 -19.06 11.12
N TYR A 106 -0.83 -19.07 12.11
CA TYR A 106 0.29 -18.13 12.18
C TYR A 106 1.48 -18.62 13.03
N VAL A 107 2.67 -18.13 12.68
CA VAL A 107 3.93 -18.44 13.36
C VAL A 107 4.72 -17.16 13.64
N VAL A 108 5.31 -17.07 14.84
CA VAL A 108 6.24 -15.99 15.19
C VAL A 108 7.64 -16.33 14.71
N LEU A 109 8.19 -15.50 13.83
CA LEU A 109 9.50 -15.69 13.22
C LEU A 109 10.63 -15.01 13.99
N ARG A 110 10.36 -13.82 14.55
CA ARG A 110 11.33 -12.99 15.28
C ARG A 110 10.67 -12.28 16.44
N GLN A 111 11.43 -12.03 17.50
CA GLN A 111 11.01 -11.25 18.67
C GLN A 111 12.16 -10.35 19.12
N ILE A 112 11.94 -9.03 19.19
CA ILE A 112 12.98 -8.05 19.55
C ILE A 112 12.32 -6.89 20.31
N TRP A 113 12.93 -6.40 21.38
CA TRP A 113 12.39 -5.25 22.12
C TRP A 113 12.59 -3.92 21.37
N HIS A 114 11.70 -2.97 21.64
CA HIS A 114 11.75 -1.61 21.13
C HIS A 114 11.14 -0.62 22.13
N ASP A 115 11.57 0.64 22.05
CA ASP A 115 11.18 1.72 22.95
C ASP A 115 9.77 2.26 22.64
N ARG A 116 9.31 2.11 21.39
CA ARG A 116 8.06 2.73 20.92
C ARG A 116 7.10 1.72 20.32
N LYS A 117 5.81 1.99 20.48
CA LYS A 117 4.75 1.29 19.77
C LYS A 117 4.86 1.45 18.26
N LEU A 118 4.68 0.36 17.51
CA LEU A 118 4.54 0.39 16.06
C LEU A 118 3.23 1.07 15.65
N ARG A 119 3.34 2.13 14.85
CA ARG A 119 2.19 2.94 14.39
C ARG A 119 1.85 2.65 12.94
N ARG A 120 0.64 3.01 12.53
CA ARG A 120 0.20 2.88 11.13
C ARG A 120 1.11 3.68 10.19
N GLY A 121 1.47 3.09 9.06
CA GLY A 121 2.29 3.72 8.02
C GLY A 121 3.78 3.79 8.36
N THR A 122 4.24 3.09 9.40
CA THR A 122 5.66 3.08 9.81
C THR A 122 6.56 2.23 8.89
N HIS A 123 5.97 1.30 8.12
CA HIS A 123 6.74 0.41 7.26
C HIS A 123 7.27 1.20 6.06
N ARG A 124 8.48 0.87 5.62
CA ARG A 124 9.10 1.51 4.46
C ARG A 124 8.47 1.02 3.16
N PHE A 125 8.31 -0.30 3.03
CA PHE A 125 7.68 -0.91 1.86
C PHE A 125 7.18 -2.33 2.19
N ASN A 126 6.50 -2.94 1.23
CA ASN A 126 6.17 -4.36 1.27
C ASN A 126 6.88 -5.01 0.07
N SER A 127 7.57 -6.11 0.31
CA SER A 127 8.10 -6.97 -0.74
C SER A 127 7.02 -7.96 -1.15
N PHE A 128 6.86 -8.17 -2.45
CA PHE A 128 5.85 -9.07 -2.99
C PHE A 128 6.53 -10.18 -3.78
N ASP A 129 6.11 -11.41 -3.53
CA ASP A 129 6.39 -12.57 -4.38
C ASP A 129 5.03 -13.13 -4.83
N VAL A 130 4.77 -13.04 -6.13
CA VAL A 130 3.45 -13.25 -6.72
C VAL A 130 3.55 -14.22 -7.87
N LEU A 131 2.84 -15.33 -7.76
CA LEU A 131 2.65 -16.29 -8.83
C LEU A 131 1.32 -16.00 -9.55
N ILE A 132 1.42 -15.74 -10.85
CA ILE A 132 0.25 -15.68 -11.73
C ILE A 132 0.15 -17.02 -12.46
N ARG A 133 -0.98 -17.71 -12.29
CA ARG A 133 -1.24 -19.02 -12.91
C ARG A 133 -1.98 -18.88 -14.23
N ASP A 134 -2.06 -19.97 -14.98
CA ASP A 134 -2.86 -20.10 -16.20
C ASP A 134 -2.53 -19.04 -17.27
N ILE A 135 -1.28 -18.60 -17.34
CA ILE A 135 -0.82 -17.68 -18.38
C ILE A 135 -0.56 -18.49 -19.66
N PRO A 136 -1.13 -18.09 -20.81
CA PRO A 136 -0.79 -18.70 -22.09
C PRO A 136 0.68 -18.43 -22.46
N GLN A 137 1.24 -19.21 -23.38
CA GLN A 137 2.62 -18.98 -23.83
C GLN A 137 2.79 -17.52 -24.34
N PRO A 138 3.71 -16.73 -23.76
CA PRO A 138 3.92 -15.36 -24.18
C PRO A 138 4.44 -15.28 -25.62
N ASP A 139 3.78 -14.45 -26.44
CA ASP A 139 4.25 -14.06 -27.76
C ASP A 139 5.28 -12.90 -27.69
N PRO A 140 5.94 -12.53 -28.80
CA PRO A 140 6.94 -11.45 -28.78
C PRO A 140 6.42 -10.09 -28.29
N GLU A 141 5.15 -9.75 -28.54
CA GLU A 141 4.61 -8.44 -28.14
C GLU A 141 4.25 -8.39 -26.66
N SER A 142 3.73 -9.48 -26.09
CA SER A 142 3.51 -9.57 -24.65
C SER A 142 4.81 -9.59 -23.86
N ILE A 143 5.87 -10.24 -24.37
CA ILE A 143 7.22 -10.16 -23.80
C ILE A 143 7.73 -8.72 -23.81
N LYS A 144 7.58 -8.01 -24.94
CA LYS A 144 7.96 -6.60 -25.04
C LYS A 144 7.19 -5.70 -24.07
N GLN A 145 5.91 -5.98 -23.84
CA GLN A 145 5.09 -5.27 -22.84
C GLN A 145 5.62 -5.51 -21.42
N ILE A 146 5.98 -6.76 -21.08
CA ILE A 146 6.57 -7.12 -19.77
C ILE A 146 7.92 -6.42 -19.57
N GLU A 147 8.82 -6.48 -20.55
CA GLU A 147 10.12 -5.81 -20.46
C GLU A 147 9.96 -4.28 -20.34
N SER A 148 8.98 -3.69 -21.01
CA SER A 148 8.68 -2.26 -20.84
C SER A 148 8.26 -1.92 -19.40
N ILE A 149 7.44 -2.75 -18.77
CA ILE A 149 7.04 -2.57 -17.36
C ILE A 149 8.26 -2.72 -16.44
N LYS A 150 9.13 -3.68 -16.70
CA LYS A 150 10.34 -3.93 -15.91
C LYS A 150 11.32 -2.76 -16.00
N THR A 151 11.48 -2.16 -17.18
CA THR A 151 12.41 -1.04 -17.40
C THR A 151 11.84 0.29 -16.92
N PHE A 152 10.56 0.57 -17.18
CA PHE A 152 9.98 1.90 -17.00
C PHE A 152 8.95 1.98 -15.85
N GLY A 153 8.71 0.87 -15.16
CA GLY A 153 7.76 0.79 -14.05
C GLY A 153 6.31 0.72 -14.50
N MET A 154 5.39 1.14 -13.63
CA MET A 154 3.95 1.08 -13.89
C MET A 154 3.24 2.33 -13.36
N ALA A 155 2.02 2.56 -13.85
CA ALA A 155 1.18 3.64 -13.35
C ALA A 155 0.75 3.38 -11.91
N ASN A 156 1.08 4.30 -10.99
CA ASN A 156 0.77 4.19 -9.57
C ASN A 156 -0.70 4.55 -9.25
N TYR A 157 -1.66 3.91 -9.91
CA TYR A 157 -3.09 4.14 -9.67
C TYR A 157 -3.54 3.61 -8.30
N PHE A 158 -4.54 4.26 -7.72
CA PHE A 158 -5.36 3.65 -6.68
C PHE A 158 -6.23 2.54 -7.29
N GLY A 159 -6.08 1.32 -6.79
CA GLY A 159 -6.87 0.16 -7.22
C GLY A 159 -8.32 0.18 -6.70
N GLN A 160 -9.16 -0.72 -7.23
CA GLN A 160 -10.60 -0.78 -6.95
C GLN A 160 -10.95 -0.87 -5.46
N GLN A 161 -10.13 -1.56 -4.66
CA GLN A 161 -10.33 -1.67 -3.21
C GLN A 161 -10.43 -0.30 -2.52
N ARG A 162 -9.75 0.73 -3.04
CA ARG A 162 -9.81 2.10 -2.51
C ARG A 162 -11.20 2.73 -2.62
N PHE A 163 -11.99 2.31 -3.61
CA PHE A 163 -13.32 2.83 -3.92
C PHE A 163 -14.45 1.97 -3.34
N GLY A 164 -14.11 0.99 -2.51
CA GLY A 164 -15.05 0.06 -1.87
C GLY A 164 -15.49 -1.09 -2.78
N ALA A 165 -16.11 -2.11 -2.20
CA ALA A 165 -16.43 -3.38 -2.86
C ALA A 165 -17.26 -3.25 -4.15
N VAL A 166 -18.07 -2.19 -4.28
CA VAL A 166 -18.96 -1.96 -5.44
C VAL A 166 -18.45 -0.81 -6.33
N SER A 167 -17.28 -0.20 -6.02
CA SER A 167 -16.78 1.02 -6.67
C SER A 167 -17.78 2.19 -6.69
N ASP A 168 -18.74 2.20 -5.77
CA ASP A 168 -19.81 3.22 -5.66
C ASP A 168 -19.47 4.29 -4.62
N ASN A 169 -18.32 4.20 -3.93
CA ASN A 169 -17.98 5.21 -2.93
C ASN A 169 -17.83 6.61 -3.53
N VAL A 170 -17.33 6.73 -4.77
CA VAL A 170 -17.18 8.02 -5.46
C VAL A 170 -18.55 8.63 -5.73
N GLN A 171 -19.46 7.89 -6.37
CA GLN A 171 -20.80 8.40 -6.72
C GLN A 171 -21.63 8.70 -5.47
N ARG A 172 -21.60 7.81 -4.45
CA ARG A 172 -22.23 8.09 -3.15
C ARG A 172 -21.64 9.30 -2.46
N ALA A 173 -20.32 9.46 -2.48
CA ALA A 173 -19.67 10.62 -1.88
C ALA A 173 -20.15 11.92 -2.54
N LEU A 174 -20.19 11.98 -3.87
CA LEU A 174 -20.72 13.12 -4.62
C LEU A 174 -22.17 13.43 -4.25
N GLN A 175 -23.04 12.41 -4.21
CA GLN A 175 -24.45 12.58 -3.84
C GLN A 175 -24.64 13.07 -2.40
N VAL A 176 -23.82 12.57 -1.47
CA VAL A 176 -23.94 12.94 -0.06
C VAL A 176 -23.40 14.36 0.16
N PHE A 177 -22.25 14.71 -0.43
CA PHE A 177 -21.65 16.03 -0.28
C PHE A 177 -22.42 17.13 -1.02
N ALA A 178 -23.16 16.81 -2.08
CA ALA A 178 -24.10 17.72 -2.71
C ALA A 178 -25.33 18.07 -1.83
N ASN A 179 -25.53 17.37 -0.70
CA ASN A 179 -26.66 17.60 0.21
C ASN A 179 -26.17 17.90 1.63
N ALA A 180 -26.31 19.15 2.07
CA ALA A 180 -25.85 19.62 3.37
C ALA A 180 -26.46 18.84 4.55
N ARG A 181 -27.75 18.47 4.49
CA ARG A 181 -28.40 17.66 5.54
C ARG A 181 -27.80 16.26 5.62
N LYS A 182 -27.58 15.59 4.48
CA LYS A 182 -26.96 14.24 4.46
C LYS A 182 -25.51 14.30 4.93
N THR A 183 -24.78 15.33 4.54
CA THR A 183 -23.39 15.54 4.97
C THR A 183 -23.26 15.69 6.48
N ARG A 184 -24.14 16.48 7.13
CA ARG A 184 -24.13 16.66 8.59
C ARG A 184 -24.41 15.38 9.37
N LYS A 185 -25.10 14.41 8.78
CA LYS A 185 -25.42 13.11 9.39
C LYS A 185 -24.31 12.06 9.21
N LEU A 186 -23.25 12.35 8.45
CA LEU A 186 -22.15 11.40 8.27
C LEU A 186 -21.31 11.28 9.53
N SER A 187 -21.00 10.05 9.92
CA SER A 187 -19.94 9.81 10.90
C SER A 187 -18.59 10.27 10.38
N ARG A 188 -17.68 10.67 11.29
CA ARG A 188 -16.31 11.08 10.95
C ARG A 188 -15.58 10.06 10.07
N ASN A 189 -15.69 8.77 10.42
CA ASN A 189 -15.05 7.68 9.68
C ASN A 189 -15.60 7.57 8.25
N LYS A 190 -16.92 7.67 8.07
CA LYS A 190 -17.52 7.58 6.74
C LYS A 190 -17.23 8.80 5.88
N LYS A 191 -17.18 9.99 6.49
CA LYS A 191 -16.71 11.22 5.83
C LYS A 191 -15.26 11.08 5.35
N SER A 192 -14.36 10.58 6.21
CA SER A 192 -12.94 10.33 5.86
C SER A 192 -12.80 9.33 4.71
N LEU A 193 -13.57 8.24 4.73
CA LEU A 193 -13.60 7.25 3.66
C LEU A 193 -14.03 7.88 2.31
N TYR A 194 -15.10 8.67 2.31
CA TYR A 194 -15.61 9.32 1.11
C TYR A 194 -14.64 10.37 0.54
N LEU A 195 -14.05 11.21 1.39
CA LEU A 195 -13.01 12.14 0.97
C LEU A 195 -11.80 11.39 0.39
N SER A 196 -11.41 10.27 1.02
CA SER A 196 -10.34 9.43 0.49
C SER A 196 -10.64 8.86 -0.89
N ALA A 197 -11.88 8.43 -1.14
CA ALA A 197 -12.27 7.92 -2.45
C ALA A 197 -12.24 9.03 -3.52
N LEU A 198 -12.76 10.22 -3.20
CA LEU A 198 -12.80 11.35 -4.15
C LEU A 198 -11.41 11.83 -4.56
N ARG A 199 -10.49 12.04 -3.61
CA ARG A 199 -9.12 12.48 -3.95
C ARG A 199 -8.34 11.42 -4.73
N SER A 200 -8.53 10.14 -4.41
CA SER A 200 -7.91 9.03 -5.15
C SER A 200 -8.45 8.93 -6.57
N GLU A 201 -9.74 9.24 -6.79
CA GLU A 201 -10.34 9.28 -8.13
C GLU A 201 -9.76 10.44 -8.95
N LEU A 202 -9.69 11.64 -8.38
CA LEU A 202 -9.07 12.79 -9.04
C LEU A 202 -7.61 12.52 -9.39
N PHE A 203 -6.83 11.97 -8.46
CA PHE A 203 -5.46 11.54 -8.72
C PHE A 203 -5.37 10.57 -9.90
N ASN A 204 -6.21 9.53 -9.92
CA ASN A 204 -6.24 8.55 -11.00
C ASN A 204 -6.56 9.21 -12.35
N GLN A 205 -7.49 10.16 -12.38
CA GLN A 205 -7.83 10.89 -13.61
C GLN A 205 -6.69 11.78 -14.10
N ILE A 206 -6.03 12.51 -13.20
CA ILE A 206 -4.86 13.35 -13.53
C ILE A 206 -3.73 12.49 -14.09
N LEU A 207 -3.37 11.42 -13.37
CA LEU A 207 -2.35 10.47 -13.83
C LEU A 207 -2.74 9.86 -15.18
N SER A 208 -3.98 9.41 -15.34
CA SER A 208 -4.45 8.84 -16.61
C SER A 208 -4.34 9.81 -17.76
N LYS A 209 -4.67 11.10 -17.55
CA LYS A 209 -4.55 12.11 -18.59
C LYS A 209 -3.08 12.38 -18.94
N ARG A 210 -2.20 12.39 -17.94
CA ARG A 210 -0.75 12.54 -18.13
C ARG A 210 -0.15 11.37 -18.93
N LEU A 211 -0.57 10.14 -18.64
CA LEU A 211 -0.14 8.96 -19.39
C LEU A 211 -0.62 8.99 -20.84
N GLU A 212 -1.89 9.37 -21.06
CA GLU A 212 -2.49 9.49 -22.39
C GLU A 212 -1.72 10.47 -23.29
N LEU A 213 -1.25 11.58 -22.71
CA LEU A 213 -0.46 12.60 -23.41
C LEU A 213 1.02 12.21 -23.60
N GLY A 214 1.47 11.07 -23.06
CA GLY A 214 2.86 10.61 -23.16
C GLY A 214 3.85 11.27 -22.20
N PHE A 215 3.39 12.20 -21.35
CA PHE A 215 4.24 13.02 -20.46
C PHE A 215 4.69 12.34 -19.16
N TRP A 216 4.84 11.02 -19.18
CA TRP A 216 5.25 10.24 -18.02
C TRP A 216 6.66 9.66 -18.16
N ARG A 217 7.19 9.61 -19.39
CA ARG A 217 8.57 9.19 -19.67
C ARG A 217 9.58 10.33 -19.54
N GLU A 218 9.10 11.56 -19.50
CA GLU A 218 9.92 12.76 -19.38
C GLU A 218 9.28 13.72 -18.37
N PRO A 219 10.10 14.45 -17.59
CA PRO A 219 9.59 15.50 -16.71
C PRO A 219 9.09 16.69 -17.54
N LEU A 220 8.12 17.43 -17.01
CA LEU A 220 7.62 18.66 -17.61
C LEU A 220 8.05 19.88 -16.79
N GLU A 221 8.22 21.01 -17.46
CA GLU A 221 8.45 22.28 -16.76
C GLU A 221 7.26 22.57 -15.82
N GLY A 222 7.57 22.94 -14.58
CA GLY A 222 6.58 23.16 -13.54
C GLY A 222 6.13 21.89 -12.80
N ASP A 223 6.70 20.71 -13.11
CA ASP A 223 6.48 19.52 -12.30
C ASP A 223 6.92 19.71 -10.85
N VAL A 224 6.17 19.10 -9.95
CA VAL A 224 6.60 18.90 -8.57
C VAL A 224 7.18 17.49 -8.47
N PHE A 225 8.46 17.41 -8.12
CA PHE A 225 9.22 16.18 -8.03
C PHE A 225 9.22 15.63 -6.60
N MET A 226 9.20 14.31 -6.46
CA MET A 226 9.38 13.61 -5.19
C MET A 226 10.68 12.81 -5.21
N LEU A 227 11.46 12.92 -4.14
CA LEU A 227 12.68 12.11 -3.95
C LEU A 227 12.32 10.65 -3.69
N SER A 228 12.95 9.74 -4.43
CA SER A 228 12.74 8.30 -4.31
C SER A 228 13.00 7.81 -2.88
N GLY A 229 12.08 6.97 -2.38
CA GLY A 229 12.18 6.42 -1.02
C GLY A 229 11.86 7.40 0.12
N SER A 230 11.36 8.61 -0.17
CA SER A 230 10.93 9.59 0.83
C SER A 230 9.57 10.22 0.48
N GLN A 231 9.09 11.13 1.32
CA GLN A 231 7.92 11.97 1.04
C GLN A 231 8.30 13.42 0.72
N SER A 232 9.60 13.71 0.61
CA SER A 232 10.09 15.05 0.33
C SER A 232 9.80 15.41 -1.12
N ILE A 233 9.17 16.57 -1.30
CA ILE A 233 8.83 17.14 -2.61
C ILE A 233 9.54 18.47 -2.82
N PHE A 234 9.82 18.79 -4.06
CA PHE A 234 10.41 20.06 -4.47
C PHE A 234 9.97 20.42 -5.89
N GLN A 235 10.16 21.68 -6.26
CA GLN A 235 9.91 22.18 -7.61
C GLN A 235 11.17 22.90 -8.08
N GLU A 236 11.61 22.58 -9.28
CA GLU A 236 12.80 23.16 -9.90
C GLU A 236 12.58 23.22 -11.42
N SER A 237 13.18 24.21 -12.07
CA SER A 237 13.16 24.29 -13.54
C SER A 237 13.95 23.14 -14.16
N LEU A 238 13.54 22.71 -15.35
CA LEU A 238 14.22 21.63 -16.03
C LEU A 238 15.64 22.04 -16.44
N ASN A 239 16.59 21.23 -16.03
CA ASN A 239 17.99 21.28 -16.41
C ASN A 239 18.51 19.84 -16.62
N ASP A 240 19.74 19.69 -17.11
CA ASP A 240 20.31 18.38 -17.41
C ASP A 240 20.36 17.47 -16.16
N GLU A 241 20.62 18.03 -14.98
CA GLU A 241 20.66 17.30 -13.71
C GLU A 241 19.28 16.72 -13.35
N ILE A 242 18.21 17.54 -13.41
CA ILE A 242 16.84 17.09 -13.13
C ILE A 242 16.40 16.00 -14.11
N ILE A 243 16.73 16.15 -15.40
CA ILE A 243 16.41 15.16 -16.42
C ILE A 243 17.15 13.84 -16.15
N GLU A 244 18.43 13.90 -15.78
CA GLU A 244 19.22 12.72 -15.43
C GLU A 244 18.68 12.01 -14.19
N ARG A 245 18.40 12.76 -13.11
CA ARG A 245 17.80 12.23 -11.88
C ARG A 245 16.45 11.56 -12.14
N TYR A 246 15.63 12.14 -13.02
CA TYR A 246 14.35 11.56 -13.42
C TYR A 246 14.53 10.24 -14.18
N ARG A 247 15.43 10.21 -15.17
CA ARG A 247 15.73 8.99 -15.96
C ARG A 247 16.29 7.85 -15.11
N ASN A 248 17.02 8.19 -14.05
CA ASN A 248 17.60 7.24 -13.10
C ASN A 248 16.65 6.82 -11.96
N PHE A 249 15.38 7.28 -11.98
CA PHE A 249 14.39 7.05 -10.93
C PHE A 249 14.79 7.52 -9.53
N ASP A 250 15.72 8.49 -9.44
CA ASP A 250 16.03 9.18 -8.19
C ASP A 250 14.90 10.15 -7.80
N ILE A 251 14.23 10.70 -8.81
CA ILE A 251 13.04 11.53 -8.63
C ILE A 251 11.89 11.07 -9.53
N SER A 252 10.67 11.47 -9.17
CA SER A 252 9.48 11.20 -9.99
C SER A 252 8.50 12.37 -9.93
N SER A 253 7.81 12.64 -11.04
CA SER A 253 6.76 13.65 -11.08
C SER A 253 5.58 13.19 -10.22
N THR A 254 5.05 14.11 -9.44
CA THR A 254 3.89 13.86 -8.58
C THR A 254 2.59 14.23 -9.29
N ALA A 255 1.48 13.71 -8.77
CA ALA A 255 0.14 14.17 -9.12
C ALA A 255 -0.62 14.54 -7.85
N SER A 256 -1.47 15.56 -7.96
CA SER A 256 -2.15 16.15 -6.80
C SER A 256 -3.12 15.17 -6.14
N LEU A 257 -3.04 15.06 -4.82
CA LEU A 257 -4.11 14.54 -3.97
C LEU A 257 -4.91 15.73 -3.43
N TYR A 258 -5.85 16.23 -4.24
CA TYR A 258 -6.59 17.46 -3.98
C TYR A 258 -7.22 17.51 -2.59
N GLY A 259 -7.08 18.65 -1.93
CA GLY A 259 -7.64 18.98 -0.62
C GLY A 259 -7.18 20.36 -0.17
N ASP A 260 -7.73 20.85 0.94
CA ASP A 260 -7.28 22.09 1.56
C ASP A 260 -5.85 21.90 2.10
N GLY A 261 -4.97 22.86 1.80
CA GLY A 261 -3.59 22.93 2.27
C GLY A 261 -3.47 23.55 3.65
#